data_AF-A0A258FFF0-F1
#
_entry.id   AF-A0A258FFF0-F1
#
_cell.length_a   1.000
_cell.length_b   1.000
_cell.length_c   1.000
_cell.angle_alpha   90.00
_cell.angle_beta   90.00
_cell.angle_gamma   90.00
#
_symmetry.space_group_name_H-M   'P 1'
#
loop_
_entity.id
_entity.type
_entity.pdbx_description
1 polymer ?
#
loop_
_entity_poly.entity_id
_entity_poly.type
_entity_poly.pdbx_seq_one_letter_code
_entity_poly.pdbx_strand_id
1 'polypeptide(L)'
;MNDTETTQSEGEMPIYDAVKSLSKADIEQTVRKNAADRHFDLKDEHLDVIQSLVEHYKRDCTTRDCLAAHEHMRFLEEAYAFKGGGKYLYMLFDALTDTRGVLMPIHELAGLPPLQLETDKGFGTAY
;
A
#
# COMPACT_ATOMS: atom_id res chain seq x y z
N MET A 1 32.53 -25.32 -19.82
CA MET A 1 31.51 -25.74 -18.84
C MET A 1 31.26 -24.50 -17.98
N ASN A 2 30.34 -23.60 -18.34
CA ASN A 2 28.88 -23.64 -18.19
C ASN A 2 28.44 -24.02 -16.78
N ASP A 3 28.27 -23.00 -15.93
CA ASP A 3 27.23 -22.94 -14.88
C ASP A 3 26.95 -21.45 -14.62
N THR A 4 26.06 -20.91 -15.45
CA THR A 4 25.32 -19.69 -15.21
C THR A 4 24.34 -19.92 -14.07
N GLU A 5 24.64 -19.43 -12.88
CA GLU A 5 23.60 -19.00 -11.94
C GLU A 5 23.63 -17.49 -11.86
N THR A 6 23.09 -16.93 -12.94
CA THR A 6 22.58 -15.57 -13.01
C THR A 6 21.62 -15.38 -11.83
N THR A 7 22.08 -14.78 -10.74
CA THR A 7 21.17 -14.15 -9.78
C THR A 7 20.67 -12.87 -10.45
N GLN A 8 19.79 -13.07 -11.44
CA GLN A 8 18.85 -12.05 -11.87
C GLN A 8 18.02 -11.73 -10.63
N SER A 9 18.41 -10.72 -9.86
CA SER A 9 17.45 -9.88 -9.17
C SER A 9 16.65 -9.17 -10.25
N GLU A 10 15.78 -9.94 -10.91
CA GLU A 10 14.76 -9.46 -11.82
C GLU A 10 13.93 -8.45 -11.04
N GLY A 11 14.08 -7.17 -11.38
CA GLY A 11 13.04 -6.29 -11.91
C GLY A 11 11.56 -6.66 -11.74
N GLU A 12 11.14 -7.31 -10.65
CA GLU A 12 9.74 -7.52 -10.33
C GLU A 12 9.17 -6.14 -9.98
N MET A 13 8.30 -5.63 -10.84
CA MET A 13 7.36 -4.54 -10.52
C MET A 13 6.15 -5.17 -9.81
N PRO A 14 6.20 -5.42 -8.49
CA PRO A 14 5.38 -6.45 -7.85
C PRO A 14 3.94 -5.96 -7.62
N ILE A 15 3.77 -4.66 -7.41
CA ILE A 15 2.49 -4.08 -7.01
C ILE A 15 1.53 -4.00 -8.19
N TYR A 16 2.00 -3.53 -9.36
CA TYR A 16 1.15 -3.49 -10.55
C TYR A 16 0.72 -4.89 -10.99
N ASP A 17 1.63 -5.87 -10.99
CA ASP A 17 1.28 -7.24 -11.34
C ASP A 17 0.27 -7.86 -10.35
N ALA A 18 0.43 -7.58 -9.05
CA ALA A 18 -0.52 -7.99 -8.03
C ALA A 18 -1.89 -7.35 -8.23
N VAL A 19 -1.96 -6.05 -8.57
CA VAL A 19 -3.24 -5.32 -8.66
C VAL A 19 -3.92 -5.37 -10.02
N LYS A 20 -3.21 -5.59 -11.13
CA LYS A 20 -3.78 -5.50 -12.49
C LYS A 20 -4.93 -6.49 -12.73
N SER A 21 -4.88 -7.65 -12.07
CA SER A 21 -5.88 -8.73 -12.19
C SER A 21 -6.88 -8.76 -11.03
N LEU A 22 -6.67 -7.96 -9.98
CA LEU A 22 -7.55 -7.90 -8.82
C LEU A 22 -8.81 -7.08 -9.13
N SER A 23 -9.99 -7.68 -9.01
CA SER A 23 -11.25 -6.94 -9.09
C SER A 23 -11.56 -6.28 -7.74
N LYS A 24 -12.43 -5.26 -7.74
CA LYS A 24 -12.90 -4.63 -6.49
C LYS A 24 -13.49 -5.64 -5.50
N ALA A 25 -14.19 -6.65 -6.00
CA ALA A 25 -14.75 -7.73 -5.20
C ALA A 25 -13.67 -8.60 -4.54
N ASP A 26 -12.61 -8.96 -5.28
CA ASP A 26 -11.49 -9.74 -4.74
C ASP A 26 -10.73 -8.97 -3.66
N ILE A 27 -10.54 -7.67 -3.86
CA ILE A 27 -9.90 -6.78 -2.88
C ILE A 27 -10.75 -6.72 -1.61
N GLU A 28 -12.06 -6.45 -1.73
CA GLU A 28 -12.96 -6.39 -0.58
C GLU A 28 -12.97 -7.72 0.19
N GLN A 29 -13.03 -8.84 -0.52
CA GLN A 29 -13.02 -10.17 0.09
C GLN A 29 -11.70 -10.44 0.83
N THR A 30 -10.56 -10.07 0.24
CA THR A 30 -9.23 -10.21 0.85
C THR A 30 -9.10 -9.34 2.08
N VAL A 31 -9.50 -8.07 1.98
CA VAL A 31 -9.49 -7.10 3.09
C VAL A 31 -10.35 -7.57 4.24
N ARG A 32 -11.58 -8.05 3.98
CA ARG A 32 -12.45 -8.59 5.03
C ARG A 32 -11.85 -9.81 5.71
N LYS A 33 -11.24 -10.71 4.93
CA LYS A 33 -10.60 -11.91 5.47
C LYS A 33 -9.41 -11.55 6.37
N ASN A 34 -8.53 -10.67 5.90
CA ASN A 34 -7.34 -10.25 6.64
C ASN A 34 -7.69 -9.38 7.86
N ALA A 35 -8.70 -8.51 7.75
CA ALA A 35 -9.19 -7.75 8.89
C ALA A 35 -9.77 -8.67 9.97
N ALA A 36 -10.55 -9.68 9.59
CA ALA A 36 -11.10 -10.66 10.53
C ALA A 36 -9.99 -11.46 11.24
N ASP A 37 -8.95 -11.87 10.50
CA ASP A 37 -7.78 -12.59 11.04
C ASP A 37 -7.02 -11.74 12.07
N ARG A 38 -6.89 -10.44 11.81
CA ARG A 38 -6.21 -9.48 12.69
C ARG A 38 -7.11 -8.86 13.77
N HIS A 39 -8.36 -9.32 13.89
CA HIS A 39 -9.36 -8.72 14.78
C HIS A 39 -9.50 -7.20 14.61
N PHE A 40 -9.30 -6.72 13.39
CA PHE A 40 -9.42 -5.32 13.03
C PHE A 40 -10.87 -5.00 12.64
N ASP A 41 -11.42 -3.92 13.20
CA ASP A 41 -12.78 -3.47 12.89
C ASP A 41 -12.82 -2.81 11.51
N LEU A 42 -13.11 -3.61 10.49
CA LEU A 42 -13.17 -3.12 9.12
C LEU A 42 -14.43 -2.29 8.86
N LYS A 43 -14.26 -0.98 8.84
CA LYS A 43 -15.25 0.01 8.39
C LYS A 43 -15.22 0.21 6.87
N ASP A 44 -16.34 0.67 6.33
CA ASP A 44 -16.47 1.07 4.92
C ASP A 44 -15.44 2.14 4.52
N GLU A 45 -15.06 3.01 5.47
CA GLU A 45 -14.03 4.03 5.27
C GLU A 45 -12.64 3.42 4.99
N HIS A 46 -12.29 2.28 5.59
CA HIS A 46 -11.04 1.59 5.28
C HIS A 46 -11.08 1.00 3.87
N LEU A 47 -12.20 0.36 3.52
CA LEU A 47 -12.39 -0.22 2.19
C LEU A 47 -12.31 0.84 1.10
N ASP A 48 -12.91 2.01 1.31
CA ASP A 48 -12.89 3.13 0.38
C ASP A 48 -11.45 3.62 0.11
N VAL A 49 -10.65 3.76 1.17
CA VAL A 49 -9.23 4.16 1.07
C VAL A 49 -8.41 3.10 0.33
N ILE A 50 -8.57 1.84 0.72
CA ILE A 50 -7.84 0.71 0.11
C ILE A 50 -8.19 0.60 -1.38
N GLN A 51 -9.48 0.65 -1.72
CA GLN A 51 -9.92 0.59 -3.11
C GLN A 51 -9.39 1.78 -3.92
N SER A 52 -9.41 2.99 -3.36
CA SER A 52 -8.88 4.18 -4.01
C SER A 52 -7.39 4.06 -4.30
N LEU A 53 -6.61 3.53 -3.35
CA LEU A 53 -5.18 3.29 -3.55
C LEU A 53 -4.91 2.23 -4.62
N VAL A 54 -5.65 1.12 -4.61
CA VAL A 54 -5.49 0.05 -5.61
C VAL A 54 -5.86 0.53 -7.02
N GLU A 55 -6.93 1.31 -7.15
CA GLU A 55 -7.30 1.91 -8.43
C GLU A 55 -6.25 2.93 -8.90
N HIS A 56 -5.62 3.66 -7.98
CA HIS A 56 -4.45 4.49 -8.30
C HIS A 56 -3.29 3.63 -8.82
N TYR A 57 -2.99 2.50 -8.17
CA TYR A 57 -1.95 1.58 -8.65
C TYR A 57 -2.22 1.05 -10.06
N LYS A 58 -3.47 0.69 -10.37
CA LYS A 58 -3.85 0.23 -11.70
C LYS A 58 -3.70 1.30 -12.79
N ARG A 59 -3.81 2.58 -12.44
CA ARG A 59 -3.71 3.69 -13.41
C ARG A 59 -2.27 4.17 -13.53
N ASP A 60 -1.66 4.56 -12.41
CA ASP A 60 -0.38 5.27 -12.38
C ASP A 60 0.81 4.32 -12.58
N CYS A 61 0.77 3.14 -11.95
CA CYS A 61 1.84 2.14 -12.04
C CYS A 61 1.94 1.44 -13.39
N THR A 62 1.02 1.71 -14.31
CA THR A 62 1.12 1.22 -15.70
C THR A 62 2.18 1.99 -16.49
N THR A 63 2.55 3.20 -16.05
CA THR A 63 3.36 4.14 -16.85
C THR A 63 4.55 4.75 -16.12
N ARG A 64 4.65 4.63 -14.79
CA ARG A 64 5.74 5.18 -13.98
C ARG A 64 6.18 4.24 -12.85
N ASP A 65 7.40 4.44 -12.39
CA ASP A 65 8.00 3.78 -11.22
C ASP A 65 7.16 3.98 -9.95
N CYS A 66 6.21 3.07 -9.71
CA CYS A 66 5.35 3.06 -8.54
C CYS A 66 6.02 2.58 -7.24
N LEU A 67 7.33 2.66 -7.17
CA LEU A 67 8.10 2.17 -6.03
C LEU A 67 8.03 3.15 -4.84
N ALA A 68 7.80 4.44 -5.10
CA ALA A 68 7.87 5.49 -4.10
C ALA A 68 6.61 5.56 -3.22
N ALA A 69 6.72 5.14 -1.96
CA ALA A 69 5.65 5.24 -0.96
C ALA A 69 5.14 6.69 -0.77
N HIS A 70 6.02 7.69 -0.92
CA HIS A 70 5.67 9.10 -0.74
C HIS A 70 4.63 9.59 -1.77
N GLU A 71 4.70 9.17 -3.03
CA GLU A 71 3.73 9.59 -4.05
C GLU A 71 2.34 9.02 -3.76
N HIS A 72 2.29 7.76 -3.32
CA HIS A 72 1.06 7.07 -2.94
C HIS A 72 0.41 7.67 -1.70
N MET A 73 1.21 8.01 -0.70
CA MET A 73 0.74 8.71 0.49
C MET A 73 0.17 10.08 0.10
N ARG A 74 0.91 10.86 -0.70
CA ARG A 74 0.48 12.17 -1.17
C ARG A 74 -0.85 12.10 -1.94
N PHE A 75 -1.01 11.12 -2.82
CA PHE A 75 -2.27 10.89 -3.53
C PHE A 75 -3.44 10.69 -2.56
N LEU A 76 -3.27 9.83 -1.54
CA LEU A 76 -4.30 9.61 -0.53
C LEU A 76 -4.58 10.88 0.29
N GLU A 77 -3.55 11.62 0.67
CA GLU A 77 -3.71 12.87 1.41
C GLU A 77 -4.50 13.90 0.61
N GLU A 78 -4.23 14.02 -0.70
CA GLU A 78 -4.97 14.92 -1.60
C GLU A 78 -6.40 14.41 -1.84
N ALA A 79 -6.58 13.10 -2.07
CA ALA A 79 -7.90 12.48 -2.28
C ALA A 79 -8.81 12.65 -1.05
N TYR A 80 -8.25 12.54 0.17
CA TYR A 80 -8.98 12.68 1.42
C TYR A 80 -8.77 14.05 2.09
N ALA A 81 -8.24 15.04 1.37
CA ALA A 81 -8.01 16.39 1.90
C ALA A 81 -9.29 16.99 2.49
N PHE A 82 -10.44 16.72 1.86
CA PHE A 82 -11.76 17.16 2.33
C PHE A 82 -12.18 16.55 3.67
N LYS A 83 -11.61 15.40 4.08
CA LYS A 83 -11.83 14.75 5.39
C LYS A 83 -10.75 15.08 6.41
N GLY A 84 -9.71 15.83 6.03
CA GLY A 84 -8.54 16.11 6.88
C GLY A 84 -7.23 15.48 6.41
N GLY A 85 -7.21 14.89 5.20
CA GLY A 85 -6.01 14.41 4.52
C GLY A 85 -5.25 13.36 5.33
N GLY A 86 -3.93 13.54 5.45
CA GLY A 86 -3.06 12.64 6.20
C GLY A 86 -3.53 12.39 7.62
N LYS A 87 -3.95 13.44 8.36
CA LYS A 87 -4.41 13.29 9.75
C LYS A 87 -5.61 12.35 9.89
N TYR A 88 -6.57 12.47 8.97
CA TYR A 88 -7.72 11.57 8.92
C TYR A 88 -7.29 10.13 8.62
N LEU A 89 -6.41 9.95 7.64
CA LEU A 89 -5.87 8.64 7.27
C LEU A 89 -5.10 7.99 8.44
N TYR A 90 -4.28 8.75 9.15
CA TYR A 90 -3.59 8.26 10.36
C TYR A 90 -4.58 7.85 11.44
N MET A 91 -5.60 8.66 11.74
CA MET A 91 -6.63 8.30 12.73
C MET A 91 -7.43 7.06 12.32
N LEU A 92 -7.68 6.93 11.03
CA LEU A 92 -8.45 5.83 10.48
C LEU A 92 -7.68 4.51 10.65
N PHE A 93 -6.38 4.49 10.38
CA PHE A 93 -5.55 3.28 10.53
C PHE A 93 -4.79 3.20 11.87
N ASP A 94 -5.03 4.14 12.81
CA ASP A 94 -4.37 4.21 14.13
C ASP A 94 -4.50 2.93 14.95
N ALA A 95 -5.63 2.22 14.81
CA ALA A 95 -5.87 0.99 15.54
C ALA A 95 -4.86 -0.12 15.17
N LEU A 96 -4.17 0.00 14.03
CA LEU A 96 -3.07 -0.88 13.59
C LEU A 96 -1.73 -0.30 14.11
N THR A 97 -1.66 -0.11 15.43
CA THR A 97 -0.54 0.51 16.17
C THR A 97 0.83 -0.15 15.98
N ASP A 98 0.87 -1.37 15.41
CA ASP A 98 2.12 -2.11 15.15
C ASP A 98 2.84 -1.62 13.88
N THR A 99 2.14 -0.86 13.02
CA THR A 99 2.65 -0.41 11.72
C THR A 99 3.00 1.07 11.71
N ARG A 100 4.19 1.42 11.20
CA ARG A 100 4.58 2.82 10.99
C ARG A 100 4.01 3.32 9.67
N GLY A 101 2.96 4.14 9.74
CA GLY A 101 2.36 4.77 8.57
C GLY A 101 1.04 4.14 8.14
N VAL A 102 0.43 4.70 7.10
CA VAL A 102 -0.91 4.27 6.62
C VAL A 102 -0.82 3.25 5.47
N LEU A 103 0.30 3.23 4.74
CA LEU A 103 0.45 2.37 3.55
C LEU A 103 0.65 0.90 3.92
N MET A 104 1.55 0.59 4.87
CA MET A 104 1.77 -0.78 5.35
C MET A 104 0.47 -1.48 5.80
N PRO A 105 -0.37 -0.92 6.68
CA PRO A 105 -1.61 -1.58 7.09
C PRO A 105 -2.58 -1.74 5.92
N ILE A 106 -2.63 -0.78 4.98
CA ILE A 106 -3.42 -0.92 3.75
C ILE A 106 -2.92 -2.11 2.92
N HIS A 107 -1.61 -2.28 2.77
CA HIS A 107 -1.01 -3.38 2.02
C HIS A 107 -1.29 -4.72 2.67
N GLU A 108 -1.12 -4.82 3.98
CA GLU A 108 -1.42 -6.05 4.72
C GLU A 108 -2.91 -6.44 4.61
N LEU A 109 -3.82 -5.48 4.77
CA LEU A 109 -5.25 -5.72 4.61
C LEU A 109 -5.57 -6.14 3.17
N ALA A 110 -5.03 -5.45 2.17
CA ALA A 110 -5.26 -5.75 0.76
C ALA A 110 -4.54 -7.00 0.25
N GLY A 111 -3.65 -7.61 1.05
CA GLY A 111 -2.81 -8.73 0.62
C GLY A 111 -1.77 -8.34 -0.42
N LEU A 112 -1.33 -7.08 -0.42
CA LEU A 112 -0.34 -6.54 -1.34
C LEU A 112 1.08 -6.68 -0.78
N PRO A 113 2.08 -6.84 -1.65
CA PRO A 113 3.48 -6.84 -1.22
C PRO A 113 3.89 -5.47 -0.65
N PRO A 114 4.81 -5.42 0.33
CA PRO A 114 5.28 -4.18 0.92
C PRO A 114 6.01 -3.29 -0.11
N LEU A 115 6.00 -1.97 0.11
CA LEU A 115 6.67 -1.01 -0.75
C LEU A 115 8.16 -0.95 -0.38
N GLN A 116 9.05 -1.23 -1.34
CA GLN A 116 10.50 -1.29 -1.10
C GLN A 116 11.11 0.05 -0.61
N LEU A 117 10.47 1.18 -0.90
CA LEU A 117 10.95 2.52 -0.51
C LEU A 117 10.23 3.09 0.73
N GLU A 118 9.63 2.26 1.57
CA GLU A 118 9.15 2.69 2.90
C GLU A 118 10.31 3.07 3.86
N THR A 119 11.54 2.65 3.54
CA THR A 119 12.74 3.11 4.25
C THR A 119 13.17 4.47 3.72
N ASP A 120 12.46 5.52 4.12
CA ASP A 120 13.05 6.85 4.15
C ASP A 120 14.22 6.82 5.16
N LYS A 121 15.45 6.71 4.65
CA LYS A 121 16.63 7.18 5.36
C LYS A 121 16.48 8.70 5.52
N GLY A 122 15.79 9.18 6.54
CA GLY A 122 15.66 10.64 6.62
C GLY A 122 15.03 11.31 7.82
N PHE A 123 14.33 10.65 8.75
CA PHE A 123 14.03 11.30 10.04
C PHE A 123 15.17 11.08 11.04
N GLY A 124 16.26 11.81 10.81
CA GLY A 124 17.46 11.77 11.64
C GLY A 124 18.47 12.84 11.26
N THR A 125 18.12 14.12 11.41
CA THR A 125 19.17 15.14 11.65
C THR A 125 19.67 14.95 13.08
N ALA A 126 20.64 14.06 13.24
CA ALA A 126 21.56 14.10 14.37
C ALA A 126 22.81 14.85 13.90
N TYR A 127 22.95 16.10 14.35
CA TYR A 127 24.24 16.76 14.56
C TYR A 127 24.12 17.68 15.77
#